data_AF-A0A6J0B8K1-F1
#
_entry.id   AF-A0A6J0B8K1-F1
#
_cell.length_a   1.000
_cell.length_b   1.000
_cell.length_c   1.000
_cell.angle_alpha   90.00
_cell.angle_beta   90.00
_cell.angle_gamma   90.00
#
_symmetry.space_group_name_H-M   'P 1'
#
loop_
_entity.id
_entity.type
_entity.pdbx_description
1 polymer ?
#
loop_
_entity_poly.entity_id
_entity_poly.type
_entity_poly.pdbx_seq_one_letter_code
_entity_poly.pdbx_strand_id
1 'polypeptide(L)' 'MLDPGYPHNIRRWRGIPSHIDAAMTWIDGKTYFFKDKLFWKFDNLLIKTDNRYPLPAPQYWMGCPERLDTIWW' A
#
# COMPACT_ATOMS: atom_id res chain seq x y z
N MET A 1 23.11 0.44 -14.92
CA MET A 1 23.30 -1.00 -14.63
C MET A 1 22.41 -1.35 -13.44
N LEU A 2 21.94 -2.59 -13.35
CA LEU A 2 21.16 -3.04 -12.20
C LEU A 2 22.11 -3.24 -11.00
N ASP A 3 21.65 -2.91 -9.79
CA ASP A 3 22.43 -3.14 -8.58
C ASP A 3 22.69 -4.64 -8.35
N PRO A 4 23.89 -5.04 -7.90
CA PRO A 4 24.20 -6.44 -7.61
C PRO A 4 23.20 -7.06 -6.62
N GLY A 5 22.69 -8.24 -6.95
CA GLY A 5 21.73 -8.99 -6.11
C GLY A 5 20.27 -8.78 -6.45
N TYR A 6 19.91 -7.80 -7.30
CA TYR A 6 18.56 -7.67 -7.82
C TYR A 6 18.30 -8.60 -9.02
N PRO A 7 17.03 -8.98 -9.28
CA PRO A 7 15.82 -8.66 -8.50
C PRO A 7 15.72 -9.46 -7.19
N HIS A 8 15.04 -8.88 -6.20
CA HIS A 8 14.71 -9.54 -4.94
C HIS A 8 13.24 -9.93 -4.86
N ASN A 9 12.95 -10.95 -4.06
CA ASN A 9 11.57 -11.36 -3.79
C ASN A 9 10.83 -10.29 -2.96
N ILE A 10 9.61 -9.95 -3.37
CA ILE A 10 8.76 -8.94 -2.72
C ILE A 10 8.48 -9.24 -1.24
N ARG A 11 8.58 -10.50 -0.80
CA ARG A 11 8.45 -10.90 0.61
C ARG A 11 9.43 -10.20 1.56
N ARG A 12 10.50 -9.58 1.04
CA ARG A 12 11.38 -8.71 1.84
C ARG A 12 10.63 -7.50 2.42
N TRP A 13 9.60 -7.01 1.75
CA TRP A 13 8.72 -5.97 2.27
C TRP A 13 7.58 -6.61 3.08
N ARG A 14 7.85 -6.80 4.38
CA ARG A 14 6.95 -7.54 5.27
C ARG A 14 5.55 -6.94 5.32
N GLY A 15 4.56 -7.76 4.99
CA GLY A 15 3.13 -7.42 4.98
C GLY A 15 2.65 -6.73 3.71
N ILE A 16 3.50 -6.54 2.70
CA ILE A 16 3.08 -6.13 1.36
C ILE A 16 2.75 -7.39 0.54
N PRO A 17 1.60 -7.46 -0.14
CA PRO A 17 1.25 -8.60 -0.98
C PRO A 17 2.10 -8.66 -2.25
N SER A 18 2.13 -9.81 -2.92
CA SER A 18 2.70 -9.93 -4.26
C SER A 18 1.79 -9.30 -5.32
N HIS A 19 2.38 -9.01 -6.49
CA HIS A 19 1.70 -8.44 -7.66
C HIS A 19 0.97 -7.14 -7.32
N ILE A 20 1.74 -6.15 -6.89
CA ILE A 20 1.28 -4.77 -6.69
C ILE A 20 1.08 -4.08 -8.04
N ASP A 21 0.15 -3.12 -8.09
CA ASP A 21 -0.16 -2.36 -9.31
C ASP A 21 0.67 -1.08 -9.40
N ALA A 22 0.92 -0.45 -8.25
CA ALA A 22 1.70 0.78 -8.16
C ALA A 22 2.37 0.94 -6.79
N ALA A 23 3.39 1.79 -6.72
CA ALA A 23 3.99 2.25 -5.48
C ALA A 23 4.46 3.70 -5.60
N MET A 24 4.37 4.47 -4.51
CA MET A 24 4.94 5.81 -4.43
C MET A 24 5.46 6.12 -3.03
N THR A 25 6.52 6.93 -2.93
CA THR A 25 6.93 7.52 -1.65
C THR A 25 6.23 8.87 -1.50
N TRP A 26 5.55 9.06 -0.36
CA TRP A 26 4.81 10.29 -0.09
C TRP A 26 5.65 11.31 0.69
N ILE A 27 5.11 12.52 0.86
CA ILE A 27 5.78 13.62 1.57
C ILE A 27 6.11 13.31 3.03
N ASP A 28 5.48 12.30 3.63
CA ASP A 28 5.78 11.83 4.99
C ASP A 28 6.97 10.83 5.06
N GLY A 29 7.64 10.60 3.93
CA GLY A 29 8.78 9.69 3.80
C GLY A 29 8.41 8.21 3.84
N LYS A 30 7.12 7.86 3.86
CA LYS A 30 6.64 6.49 3.82
C LYS A 30 6.32 6.08 2.39
N THR A 31 6.48 4.79 2.10
CA THR A 31 6.16 4.24 0.78
C THR A 31 4.78 3.61 0.81
N TYR A 32 3.95 3.97 -0.13
CA TYR A 32 2.58 3.49 -0.26
C TYR A 32 2.51 2.54 -1.45
N PHE A 33 2.02 1.34 -1.19
CA PHE A 33 1.81 0.30 -2.19
C PHE A 33 0.33 0.20 -2.51
N PHE A 34 -0.02 -0.01 -3.78
CA PHE A 34 -1.40 -0.10 -4.26
C PHE A 34 -1.65 -1.43 -4.94
N LYS A 35 -2.82 -2.00 -4.69
CA LYS A 35 -3.32 -3.19 -5.36
C LYS A 35 -4.84 -3.14 -5.40
N ASP A 36 -5.43 -3.29 -6.57
CA ASP A 36 -6.86 -3.12 -6.80
C ASP A 36 -7.37 -1.80 -6.20
N LYS A 37 -8.34 -1.86 -5.28
CA LYS A 37 -8.90 -0.70 -4.57
C LYS A 37 -8.31 -0.51 -3.19
N LEU A 38 -7.14 -1.09 -2.93
CA LEU A 38 -6.51 -1.14 -1.60
C LEU A 38 -5.12 -0.51 -1.64
N PHE A 39 -4.69 -0.01 -0.49
CA PHE A 39 -3.31 0.47 -0.32
C PHE A 39 -2.74 0.08 1.05
N TRP A 40 -1.40 0.04 1.12
CA TRP A 40 -0.61 -0.20 2.33
C TRP A 40 0.35 0.95 2.56
N LYS A 41 0.53 1.38 3.81
CA LYS A 41 1.61 2.31 4.20
C LYS A 41 2.78 1.53 4.78
N PHE A 42 3.91 1.62 4.10
CA PHE A 42 5.14 0.91 4.44
C PHE A 42 6.14 1.82 5.13
N ASP A 43 6.65 1.36 6.26
CA ASP A 43 7.75 2.00 6.97
C ASP A 43 9.09 1.56 6.39
N ASN A 44 9.75 2.47 5.68
CA ASN A 44 11.04 2.23 5.04
C ASN A 44 12.18 1.91 6.02
N LEU A 45 12.10 2.41 7.27
CA LEU A 45 13.12 2.17 8.29
C LEU A 45 12.90 0.83 9.00
N LEU A 46 11.64 0.53 9.35
CA LEU A 46 11.30 -0.73 10.03
C LEU A 46 11.17 -1.92 9.05
N ILE A 47 11.14 -1.65 7.75
CA ILE A 47 10.94 -2.62 6.67
C ILE A 47 9.71 -3.49 6.97
N LYS A 48 8.57 -2.82 7.22
CA LYS A 48 7.27 -3.47 7.45
C LYS A 48 6.11 -2.50 7.19
N THR A 49 4.96 -3.06 6.85
CA THR A 49 3.67 -2.36 6.94
C THR A 49 3.16 -2.32 8.38
N ASP A 50 2.30 -1.34 8.67
CA ASP A 50 1.46 -1.33 9.88
C ASP A 50 0.31 -2.34 9.73
N ASN A 51 -0.11 -2.95 10.84
CA ASN A 51 -1.14 -4.00 10.90
C ASN A 51 -2.55 -3.50 10.57
N ARG A 52 -2.78 -2.19 10.52
CA ARG A 52 -4.06 -1.58 10.14
C ARG A 52 -4.35 -1.60 8.63
N TYR A 53 -3.37 -2.02 7.81
CA TYR A 53 -3.50 -2.07 6.36
C TYR A 53 -3.83 -3.49 5.87
N PRO A 54 -4.48 -3.63 4.70
CA PRO A 54 -4.82 -2.57 3.74
C PRO A 54 -5.99 -1.68 4.13
N LEU A 55 -6.02 -0.47 3.56
CA LEU A 55 -7.16 0.44 3.59
C LEU A 55 -7.67 0.72 2.17
N PRO A 56 -8.94 1.16 2.01
CA PRO A 56 -9.51 1.50 0.71
C PRO A 56 -8.84 2.73 0.06
N ALA A 57 -8.25 2.57 -1.13
CA ALA A 57 -7.62 3.68 -1.85
C ALA A 57 -8.61 4.78 -2.30
N PRO A 58 -9.83 4.47 -2.80
CA PRO A 58 -10.74 5.50 -3.28
C PRO A 58 -11.09 6.57 -2.24
N GLN A 59 -11.30 6.17 -0.99
CA GLN A 59 -11.68 7.07 0.11
C GLN A 59 -10.50 7.94 0.55
N TYR A 60 -9.30 7.36 0.66
CA TYR A 60 -8.15 8.06 1.23
C TYR A 60 -7.33 8.84 0.19
N TRP A 61 -7.33 8.41 -1.06
CA TRP A 61 -6.48 8.99 -2.12
C TRP A 61 -7.27 9.72 -3.20
N MET A 62 -8.51 9.32 -3.46
CA MET A 62 -9.33 9.89 -4.55
C MET A 62 -10.47 10.78 -4.03
N GLY A 63 -10.67 10.87 -2.71
CA GLY A 63 -11.75 11.67 -2.12
C GLY A 63 -13.15 11.12 -2.37
N CYS A 64 -13.28 9.83 -2.71
CA CYS A 64 -14.60 9.21 -2.79
C CYS A 64 -15.25 9.19 -1.40
N PRO A 65 -16.56 9.47 -1.29
CA PRO A 65 -17.25 9.33 -0.03
C PRO A 65 -17.11 7.88 0.47
N GLU A 66 -17.08 7.72 1.79
CA GLU A 66 -17.24 6.38 2.37
C GLU A 66 -18.52 5.79 1.80
N ARG A 67 -18.44 4.53 1.40
CA ARG A 67 -19.66 3.80 1.09
C ARG A 67 -20.32 3.58 2.45
N LEU A 68 -21.14 4.56 2.85
CA LEU A 68 -22.24 4.31 3.76
C LEU A 68 -23.09 3.30 3.00
N ASP A 69 -22.85 2.02 3.27
CA ASP A 69 -23.78 0.97 2.86
C ASP A 69 -25.13 1.49 3.35
N THR A 70 -25.97 1.84 2.38
CA THR A 70 -27.23 2.51 2.64
C THR A 70 -28.06 1.48 3.37
N ILE A 71 -28.07 1.57 4.71
CA ILE A 71 -28.91 0.77 5.57
C ILE A 71 -30.33 1.26 5.33
N TRP A 72 -30.96 0.65 4.34
CA TRP A 72 -32.39 0.57 4.11
C TRP A 72 -32.51 -0.79 3.40
N TRP A 73 -32.73 -1.92 4.07
CA TRP A 73 -33.79 -2.30 5.00
C TRP A 73 -33.32 -3.52 5.82
#